data_AF-A0A4V6JEM5-F1
#
_entry.id   AF-A0A4V6JEM5-F1
#
_cell.length_a   1.000
_cell.length_b   1.000
_cell.length_c   1.000
_cell.angle_alpha   90.00
_cell.angle_beta   90.00
_cell.angle_gamma   90.00
#
_symmetry.space_group_name_H-M   'P 1'
#
loop_
_entity.id
_entity.type
_entity.pdbx_description
1 polymer ?
#
loop_
_entity_poly.entity_id
_entity_poly.type
_entity_poly.pdbx_seq_one_letter_code
_entity_poly.pdbx_strand_id
1 'polypeptide(L)'
;MSAAPALLERAAGARHILADKGYDADALRRTIRGAGAVPVIPGRRTRTTPIRYDRTRYKERHLVENAFCRLKDFRRVATRYDKLAANFLSAVAIATLVAYWL
;
A
#
# COMPACT_ATOMS: atom_id res chain seq x y z
N MET A 1 11.48 -9.57 -1.78
CA MET A 1 10.04 -9.30 -1.52
C MET A 1 9.78 -9.54 -0.03
N SER A 2 9.68 -8.52 0.83
CA SER A 2 9.69 -8.78 2.30
C SER A 2 8.91 -7.76 3.18
N ALA A 3 8.24 -6.75 2.62
CA ALA A 3 7.53 -5.75 3.44
C ALA A 3 6.08 -6.11 3.81
N ALA A 4 5.42 -6.99 3.06
CA ALA A 4 4.00 -7.29 3.26
C ALA A 4 3.65 -7.87 4.64
N PRO A 5 4.44 -8.79 5.24
CA PRO A 5 4.13 -9.32 6.57
C PRO A 5 4.10 -8.24 7.66
N ALA A 6 5.13 -7.39 7.72
CA ALA A 6 5.21 -6.31 8.70
C ALA A 6 4.06 -5.29 8.55
N LEU A 7 3.62 -5.02 7.31
CA LEU A 7 2.47 -4.15 7.06
C LEU A 7 1.15 -4.78 7.50
N LEU A 8 1.00 -6.10 7.34
CA LEU A 8 -0.19 -6.82 7.80
C LEU A 8 -0.28 -6.86 9.32
N GLU A 9 0.85 -6.99 10.03
CA GLU A 9 0.90 -6.88 11.49
C GLU A 9 0.42 -5.49 11.95
N ARG A 10 0.88 -4.42 11.29
CA ARG A 10 0.41 -3.06 11.60
C ARG A 10 -1.05 -2.81 11.21
N ALA A 11 -1.60 -3.60 10.30
CA ALA A 11 -3.00 -3.56 9.89
C ALA A 11 -3.87 -4.56 10.65
N ALA A 12 -3.37 -5.15 11.76
CA ALA A 12 -4.14 -6.06 12.58
C ALA A 12 -5.48 -5.43 13.02
N GLY A 13 -6.58 -6.18 12.86
CA GLY A 13 -7.94 -5.72 13.15
C GLY A 13 -8.64 -4.99 11.99
N ALA A 14 -7.95 -4.73 10.88
CA ALA A 14 -8.60 -4.20 9.68
C ALA A 14 -9.58 -5.22 9.09
N ARG A 15 -10.82 -4.80 8.77
CA ARG A 15 -11.81 -5.68 8.14
C ARG A 15 -11.53 -5.97 6.67
N HIS A 16 -10.88 -5.03 5.98
CA HIS A 16 -10.61 -5.10 4.55
C HIS A 16 -9.17 -4.64 4.29
N ILE A 17 -8.44 -5.41 3.48
CA ILE A 17 -7.08 -5.06 3.05
C ILE A 17 -7.11 -4.79 1.56
N LEU A 18 -6.86 -3.55 1.18
CA LEU A 18 -6.72 -3.13 -0.22
C LEU A 18 -5.26 -3.24 -0.62
N ALA A 19 -4.99 -3.82 -1.79
CA ALA A 19 -3.65 -3.82 -2.36
C ALA A 19 -3.69 -3.80 -3.88
N ASP A 20 -2.58 -3.38 -4.49
CA ASP A 20 -2.41 -3.43 -5.93
C ASP A 20 -2.53 -4.85 -6.48
N LYS A 21 -2.93 -4.92 -7.76
CA LYS A 21 -2.91 -6.15 -8.56
C LYS A 21 -1.53 -6.85 -8.56
N GLY A 22 -0.45 -6.11 -8.32
CA GLY A 22 0.90 -6.66 -8.13
C GLY A 22 1.01 -7.59 -6.92
N TYR A 23 0.17 -7.42 -5.90
CA TYR A 23 0.14 -8.26 -4.69
C TYR A 23 -0.79 -9.47 -4.80
N ASP A 24 -1.25 -9.79 -6.01
CA ASP A 24 -2.13 -10.92 -6.26
C ASP A 24 -1.40 -12.27 -6.14
N ALA A 25 -1.19 -12.72 -4.90
CA ALA A 25 -0.57 -13.99 -4.54
C ALA A 25 -1.48 -14.78 -3.59
N ASP A 26 -1.63 -16.08 -3.82
CA ASP A 26 -2.52 -16.91 -2.98
C ASP A 26 -2.01 -17.00 -1.54
N ALA A 27 -0.69 -17.03 -1.33
CA ALA A 27 -0.09 -16.98 0.00
C ALA A 27 -0.53 -15.72 0.76
N LEU A 28 -0.44 -14.54 0.14
CA LEU A 28 -0.84 -13.27 0.76
C LEU A 28 -2.33 -13.24 1.07
N ARG A 29 -3.17 -13.71 0.13
CA ARG A 29 -4.63 -13.80 0.33
C ARG A 29 -4.99 -14.73 1.48
N ARG A 30 -4.28 -15.85 1.64
CA ARG A 30 -4.45 -16.77 2.77
C ARG A 30 -4.05 -16.11 4.08
N THR A 31 -2.92 -15.40 4.13
CA THR A 31 -2.49 -14.66 5.33
C THR A 31 -3.52 -13.60 5.74
N ILE A 32 -4.02 -12.82 4.78
CA ILE A 32 -5.06 -11.78 5.03
C ILE A 32 -6.34 -12.42 5.59
N ARG A 33 -6.80 -13.53 5.00
CA ARG A 33 -7.98 -14.26 5.49
C ARG A 33 -7.74 -14.88 6.87
N GLY A 34 -6.55 -15.42 7.12
CA GLY A 34 -6.16 -15.98 8.42
C GLY A 34 -6.13 -14.92 9.52
N ALA A 35 -5.83 -13.67 9.18
CA ALA A 35 -5.93 -12.52 10.07
C ALA A 35 -7.37 -11.99 10.25
N GLY A 36 -8.38 -12.65 9.68
CA GLY A 36 -9.79 -12.25 9.78
C GLY A 36 -10.21 -11.11 8.85
N ALA A 37 -9.37 -10.74 7.88
CA ALA A 37 -9.63 -9.64 6.96
C ALA A 37 -10.02 -10.12 5.56
N VAL A 38 -10.75 -9.28 4.81
CA VAL A 38 -11.14 -9.55 3.42
C VAL A 38 -10.13 -8.93 2.46
N PRO A 39 -9.47 -9.71 1.57
CA PRO A 39 -8.54 -9.18 0.58
C PRO A 39 -9.28 -8.53 -0.58
N VAL A 40 -9.21 -7.20 -0.69
CA VAL A 40 -9.71 -6.40 -1.81
C VAL A 40 -8.57 -6.17 -2.80
N ILE A 41 -8.19 -7.24 -3.49
CA ILE A 41 -7.09 -7.27 -4.46
C ILE A 41 -7.63 -7.80 -5.78
N PRO A 42 -7.49 -7.09 -6.90
CA PRO A 42 -7.88 -7.60 -8.20
C PRO A 42 -7.02 -8.79 -8.63
N GLY A 43 -7.64 -9.74 -9.33
CA GLY A 43 -6.90 -10.82 -9.98
C GLY A 43 -6.04 -10.33 -11.13
N ARG A 44 -4.84 -10.90 -11.28
CA ARG A 44 -3.98 -10.80 -12.46
C ARG A 44 -4.68 -11.41 -13.66
N ARG A 45 -4.39 -10.90 -14.86
CA ARG A 45 -5.00 -11.38 -16.11
C ARG A 45 -4.63 -12.84 -16.40
N THR A 46 -3.48 -13.28 -15.91
CA THR A 46 -2.93 -14.64 -16.06
C THR A 46 -3.56 -15.68 -15.13
N ARG A 47 -4.44 -15.29 -14.20
CA ARG A 47 -5.11 -16.27 -13.33
C ARG A 47 -6.12 -17.09 -14.13
N THR A 48 -6.05 -18.41 -13.97
CA THR A 48 -7.03 -19.35 -14.53
C THR A 48 -8.41 -19.14 -13.93
N THR A 49 -8.49 -18.87 -12.63
CA THR A 49 -9.75 -18.60 -11.92
C THR A 49 -9.89 -17.10 -11.63
N PRO A 50 -10.93 -16.43 -12.15
CA PRO A 50 -11.17 -15.02 -11.84
C PRO A 50 -11.52 -14.84 -10.37
N ILE A 51 -10.92 -13.84 -9.74
CA ILE A 51 -11.19 -13.50 -8.34
C ILE A 51 -12.28 -12.42 -8.30
N ARG A 52 -13.38 -12.69 -7.60
CA ARG A 52 -14.37 -11.67 -7.25
C ARG A 52 -13.79 -10.81 -6.12
N TYR A 53 -13.83 -9.49 -6.31
CA TYR A 53 -13.42 -8.50 -5.33
C TYR A 53 -14.40 -7.33 -5.33
N ASP A 54 -14.44 -6.59 -4.24
CA ASP A 54 -15.26 -5.39 -4.12
C ASP A 54 -14.62 -4.24 -4.92
N ARG A 55 -15.19 -3.92 -6.08
CA ARG A 55 -14.71 -2.85 -6.95
C ARG A 55 -14.92 -1.46 -6.34
N THR A 56 -15.96 -1.28 -5.53
CA THR A 56 -16.28 0.00 -4.92
C THR A 56 -15.23 0.34 -3.88
N ARG A 57 -14.94 -0.60 -2.97
CA ARG A 57 -13.83 -0.45 -2.02
C ARG A 57 -12.50 -0.30 -2.72
N TYR A 58 -12.26 -1.06 -3.79
CA TYR A 58 -10.99 -0.95 -4.53
C TYR A 58 -10.73 0.46 -5.08
N LYS A 59 -11.77 1.25 -5.39
CA LYS A 59 -11.60 2.64 -5.82
C LYS A 59 -10.92 3.48 -4.74
N GLU A 60 -11.16 3.23 -3.46
CA GLU A 60 -10.59 3.99 -2.32
C GLU A 60 -9.05 3.99 -2.32
N ARG A 61 -8.40 3.09 -3.07
CA ARG A 61 -6.95 3.13 -3.32
C ARG A 61 -6.48 4.46 -3.90
N HIS A 62 -7.35 5.20 -4.61
CA HIS A 62 -7.04 6.53 -5.12
C HIS A 62 -6.61 7.50 -4.01
N LEU A 63 -7.06 7.31 -2.76
CA LEU A 63 -6.65 8.14 -1.62
C LEU A 63 -5.17 7.97 -1.32
N VAL A 64 -4.69 6.72 -1.34
CA VAL A 64 -3.28 6.40 -1.13
C VAL A 64 -2.44 6.86 -2.32
N GLU A 65 -2.93 6.70 -3.55
CA GLU A 65 -2.25 7.20 -4.75
C GLU A 65 -2.10 8.72 -4.74
N ASN A 66 -3.17 9.45 -4.40
CA ASN A 66 -3.16 10.90 -4.21
C ASN A 66 -2.18 11.29 -3.09
N ALA A 67 -2.08 10.46 -2.05
CA ALA A 67 -1.17 10.73 -0.96
C ALA A 67 0.30 10.66 -1.42
N PHE A 68 0.66 9.58 -2.11
CA PHE A 68 1.99 9.48 -2.70
C PHE A 68 2.27 10.52 -3.79
N CYS A 69 1.24 10.95 -4.53
CA CYS A 69 1.36 12.02 -5.50
C CYS A 69 1.81 13.33 -4.81
N ARG A 70 1.12 13.72 -3.73
CA ARG A 70 1.51 14.90 -2.92
C ARG A 70 2.91 14.80 -2.34
N LEU A 71 3.30 13.63 -1.83
CA LEU A 71 4.67 13.43 -1.34
C LEU A 71 5.73 13.56 -2.44
N LYS A 72 5.37 13.29 -3.69
CA LYS A 72 6.27 13.42 -4.85
C LYS A 72 6.36 14.86 -5.38
N ASP A 73 5.50 15.78 -4.96
CA ASP A 73 5.67 17.21 -5.26
C ASP A 73 7.00 17.74 -4.69
N PHE A 74 7.46 17.14 -3.59
CA PHE A 74 8.76 17.40 -3.02
C PHE A 74 9.85 16.70 -3.84
N ARG A 75 10.51 17.44 -4.73
CA ARG A 75 11.56 16.93 -5.64
C ARG A 75 12.59 16.03 -4.95
N ARG A 76 13.01 16.37 -3.73
CA ARG A 76 13.98 15.61 -2.92
C ARG A 76 13.46 14.20 -2.54
N VAL A 77 12.17 14.09 -2.24
CA VAL A 77 11.50 12.82 -1.95
C VAL A 77 11.29 12.02 -3.24
N ALA A 78 10.81 12.65 -4.31
CA ALA A 78 10.53 11.98 -5.57
C ALA A 78 11.77 11.35 -6.23
N THR A 79 12.89 12.08 -6.21
CA THR A 79 14.15 11.64 -6.84
C THR A 79 15.04 10.82 -5.91
N ARG A 80 14.70 10.75 -4.62
CA ARG A 80 15.50 10.06 -3.59
C ARG A 80 16.97 10.54 -3.60
N TYR A 81 17.18 11.85 -3.58
CA TYR A 81 18.54 12.43 -3.59
C TYR A 81 19.38 12.07 -2.36
N ASP A 82 18.72 11.79 -1.24
CA ASP A 82 19.40 11.44 0.01
C ASP A 82 20.08 10.06 -0.08
N LYS A 83 21.42 10.07 0.04
CA LYS A 83 22.23 8.83 0.02
C LYS A 83 22.04 7.96 1.26
N LEU A 84 21.77 8.59 2.41
CA LEU A 84 21.54 7.89 3.67
C LEU A 84 20.04 7.63 3.86
N ALA A 85 19.69 6.40 4.22
CA ALA A 85 18.30 6.00 4.48
C ALA A 85 17.66 6.83 5.61
N ALA A 86 18.45 7.19 6.64
CA ALA A 86 18.00 8.05 7.72
C ALA A 86 17.58 9.44 7.21
N ASN A 87 18.42 10.09 6.40
CA ASN A 87 18.12 11.40 5.84
C ASN A 87 16.89 11.37 4.92
N PHE A 88 16.77 10.31 4.11
CA PHE A 88 15.59 10.12 3.27
C PHE A 88 14.32 9.98 4.11
N LEU A 89 14.36 9.18 5.19
CA LEU A 89 13.23 9.01 6.09
C LEU A 89 12.84 10.33 6.77
N SER A 90 13.82 11.11 7.23
CA SER A 90 13.57 12.45 7.80
C SER A 90 12.94 13.39 6.77
N ALA A 91 13.41 13.38 5.52
CA ALA A 91 12.82 14.18 4.45
C ALA A 91 11.37 13.78 4.16
N VAL A 92 11.06 12.48 4.14
CA VAL A 92 9.69 11.96 3.99
C VAL A 92 8.81 12.39 5.17
N ALA A 93 9.32 12.34 6.40
CA ALA A 93 8.58 12.76 7.59
C ALA A 93 8.21 14.26 7.53
N ILE A 94 9.17 15.11 7.17
CA ILE A 94 8.94 16.56 6.99
C ILE A 94 7.96 16.81 5.85
N ALA A 95 8.12 16.14 4.70
CA ALA A 95 7.19 16.26 3.57
C ALA A 95 5.77 15.85 3.96
N THR A 96 5.61 14.79 4.76
CA THR A 96 4.31 14.34 5.27
C THR A 96 3.69 15.38 6.19
N LEU A 97 4.46 15.94 7.14
CA LEU A 97 4.01 16.99 8.05
C LEU A 97 3.45 18.20 7.26
N VAL A 98 4.24 18.70 6.30
CA VAL A 98 3.87 19.86 5.49
C VAL A 98 2.70 19.57 4.53
N ALA A 99 2.64 18.38 3.94
CA ALA A 99 1.61 18.03 2.96
C ALA A 99 0.22 17.77 3.58
N TYR A 100 0.17 17.31 4.83
CA TYR A 100 -1.06 16.90 5.50
C TYR A 100 -1.44 17.71 6.73
N TRP A 101 -0.63 18.71 7.12
CA TRP A 101 -0.87 19.52 8.33
C TRP A 101 -1.11 18.64 9.56
N LEU A 102 -0.24 17.64 9.76
CA LEU A 102 -0.18 16.84 10.99
C LEU A 102 0.43 17.65 12.13
#